data_AF-A0A560EY03-F1
#
_entry.id   AF-A0A560EY03-F1
#
_cell.length_a   1.000
_cell.length_b   1.000
_cell.length_c   1.000
_cell.angle_alpha   90.00
_cell.angle_beta   90.00
_cell.angle_gamma   90.00
#
_symmetry.space_group_name_H-M   'P 1'
#
loop_
_entity.id
_entity.type
_entity.pdbx_description
1 polymer ?
#
loop_
_entity_poly.entity_id
_entity_poly.type
_entity_poly.pdbx_seq_one_letter_code
_entity_poly.pdbx_strand_id
1 'polypeptide(L)'
;MSRPTEPSRRFAVLRWAGPVLVLGAVAIGAWGVIGRPLTTPKPDGVTSLAAIGGPFALTDQDGRAVTDRTYAGKILMVMFGYTNCPDVCPTGLASMSVILDGLGPDADRVQGLFITVDPARDTTAVLKDYMANFNPHIAALTGTAEQIAQAAASYKVEYRKVSTDGTPLAPDAHPADYGMDHNAAIFLMDPNGHLRSTINPFEPPTTAEGKVRHALGLPVAAD
;
A
#
# COMPACT_ATOMS: atom_id res chain seq x y z
N MET A 1 -64.75 -48.03 49.90
CA MET A 1 -65.32 -47.61 51.20
C MET A 1 -64.23 -47.89 52.23
N SER A 2 -63.61 -46.92 52.88
CA SER A 2 -64.22 -45.99 53.85
C SER A 2 -63.36 -44.73 54.05
N ARG A 3 -63.99 -43.70 54.61
CA ARG A 3 -63.61 -42.28 54.63
C ARG A 3 -62.32 -41.94 55.43
N PRO A 4 -61.72 -40.75 55.18
CA PRO A 4 -60.48 -40.30 55.82
C PRO A 4 -60.70 -39.70 57.21
N THR A 5 -59.60 -39.69 57.97
CA THR A 5 -59.37 -39.16 59.33
C THR A 5 -59.15 -37.65 59.39
N GLU A 6 -59.38 -37.11 60.59
CA GLU A 6 -59.26 -35.73 61.11
C GLU A 6 -57.88 -35.01 60.95
N PRO A 7 -57.80 -33.70 61.29
CA PRO A 7 -56.80 -32.77 60.80
C PRO A 7 -55.50 -32.75 61.61
N SER A 8 -54.42 -32.34 60.96
CA SER A 8 -53.25 -31.79 61.65
C SER A 8 -52.75 -30.53 60.96
N ARG A 9 -52.93 -29.41 61.67
CA ARG A 9 -52.20 -28.15 61.48
C ARG A 9 -50.70 -28.42 61.40
N ARG A 10 -50.00 -27.76 60.47
CA ARG A 10 -48.58 -27.37 60.60
C ARG A 10 -48.11 -26.53 59.41
N PHE A 11 -47.57 -25.35 59.74
CA PHE A 11 -46.72 -24.44 58.95
C PHE A 11 -47.35 -23.81 57.70
N ALA A 12 -47.88 -22.58 57.75
CA ALA A 12 -47.16 -21.31 57.86
C ALA A 12 -46.17 -21.06 56.71
N VAL A 13 -46.32 -19.87 56.12
CA VAL A 13 -45.40 -19.16 55.24
C VAL A 13 -45.41 -19.57 53.76
N LEU A 14 -46.27 -18.94 52.98
CA LEU A 14 -45.82 -18.32 51.73
C LEU A 14 -46.78 -17.19 51.33
N ARG A 15 -46.57 -16.02 51.94
CA ARG A 15 -47.21 -14.79 51.53
C ARG A 15 -46.15 -14.00 50.76
N TRP A 16 -46.51 -13.57 49.54
CA TRP A 16 -45.79 -12.62 48.68
C TRP A 16 -44.69 -13.17 47.75
N ALA A 17 -45.09 -13.72 46.60
CA ALA A 17 -44.21 -13.81 45.42
C ALA A 17 -44.96 -13.61 44.08
N GLY A 18 -46.08 -12.88 44.10
CA GLY A 18 -46.94 -12.68 42.92
C GLY A 18 -46.60 -11.45 42.07
N PRO A 19 -46.45 -10.23 42.63
CA PRO A 19 -46.43 -9.03 41.78
C PRO A 19 -45.05 -8.60 41.26
N VAL A 20 -43.94 -9.13 41.78
CA VAL A 20 -42.59 -8.62 41.46
C VAL A 20 -42.08 -9.13 40.10
N LEU A 21 -42.59 -10.25 39.59
CA LEU A 21 -42.05 -10.88 38.38
C LEU A 21 -42.56 -10.31 37.05
N VAL A 22 -43.69 -9.59 37.03
CA VAL A 22 -44.24 -9.06 35.78
C VAL A 22 -43.68 -7.67 35.42
N LEU A 23 -43.34 -6.83 36.41
CA LEU A 23 -42.70 -5.52 36.16
C LEU A 23 -41.21 -5.63 35.80
N GLY A 24 -40.52 -6.67 36.26
CA GLY A 24 -39.11 -6.91 35.90
C GLY A 24 -38.91 -7.26 34.42
N ALA A 25 -39.83 -8.01 33.82
CA ALA A 25 -39.69 -8.47 32.43
C ALA A 25 -39.87 -7.33 31.40
N VAL A 26 -40.73 -6.35 31.67
CA VAL A 26 -40.96 -5.21 30.76
C VAL A 26 -39.80 -4.20 30.82
N ALA A 27 -39.18 -4.01 32.00
CA ALA A 27 -38.04 -3.11 32.16
C ALA A 27 -36.76 -3.64 31.47
N ILE A 28 -36.53 -4.96 31.47
CA ILE A 28 -35.36 -5.58 30.81
C ILE A 28 -35.51 -5.55 29.27
N GLY A 29 -36.73 -5.71 28.75
CA GLY A 29 -37.00 -5.62 27.32
C GLY A 29 -36.74 -4.23 26.73
N ALA A 30 -37.05 -3.16 27.47
CA ALA A 30 -36.85 -1.78 26.99
C ALA A 30 -35.38 -1.32 27.02
N TRP A 31 -34.56 -1.80 27.97
CA TRP A 31 -33.14 -1.46 28.03
C TRP A 31 -32.29 -2.13 26.94
N GLY A 32 -32.68 -3.32 26.48
CA GLY A 32 -31.99 -4.00 25.38
C GLY A 32 -32.18 -3.36 24.01
N VAL A 33 -33.20 -2.50 23.84
CA VAL A 33 -33.52 -1.86 22.54
C VAL A 33 -33.01 -0.41 22.49
N ILE A 34 -32.92 0.28 23.63
CA ILE A 34 -32.50 1.69 23.72
C ILE A 34 -30.99 1.82 24.05
N GLY A 35 -30.39 0.80 24.67
CA GLY A 35 -29.00 0.81 25.13
C GLY A 35 -27.98 0.14 24.21
N ARG A 36 -28.36 -0.34 23.01
CA ARG A 36 -27.36 -0.78 22.04
C ARG A 36 -26.64 0.47 21.55
N PRO A 37 -25.36 0.69 21.87
CA PRO A 37 -24.61 1.74 21.20
C PRO A 37 -24.77 1.45 19.71
N LEU A 38 -25.15 2.47 18.95
CA LEU A 38 -24.99 2.41 17.51
C LEU A 38 -23.48 2.22 17.30
N THR A 39 -23.05 0.97 17.22
CA THR A 39 -21.77 0.63 16.62
C THR A 39 -21.95 1.07 15.18
N THR A 40 -21.67 2.35 14.92
CA THR A 40 -21.47 2.85 13.58
C THR A 40 -20.55 1.85 12.94
N PRO A 41 -20.95 1.17 11.86
CA PRO A 41 -20.03 0.32 11.12
C PRO A 41 -18.79 1.18 10.91
N LYS A 42 -17.66 0.77 11.49
CA LYS A 42 -16.37 1.34 11.12
C LYS A 42 -16.39 1.20 9.61
N PRO A 43 -16.37 2.30 8.82
CA PRO A 43 -16.42 2.16 7.39
C PRO A 43 -15.23 1.25 7.06
N ASP A 44 -15.53 0.02 6.61
CA ASP A 44 -14.53 -0.89 6.09
C ASP A 44 -13.81 -0.07 5.06
N GLY A 45 -12.53 0.19 5.36
CA GLY A 45 -11.80 1.32 4.82
C GLY A 45 -12.10 1.43 3.35
N VAL A 46 -12.83 2.49 2.99
CA VAL A 46 -12.80 2.97 1.62
C VAL A 46 -11.31 3.18 1.42
N THR A 47 -10.66 2.25 0.72
CA THR A 47 -9.25 2.37 0.40
C THR A 47 -9.25 3.43 -0.66
N SER A 48 -9.36 4.66 -0.19
CA SER A 48 -9.35 5.85 -1.00
C SER A 48 -8.05 5.79 -1.78
N LEU A 49 -8.08 6.18 -3.05
CA LEU A 49 -6.86 6.50 -3.79
C LEU A 49 -5.96 7.48 -3.02
N ALA A 50 -6.49 8.16 -2.00
CA ALA A 50 -5.74 8.93 -0.99
C ALA A 50 -4.78 8.10 -0.11
N ALA A 51 -4.68 6.78 -0.27
CA ALA A 51 -3.79 5.91 0.51
C ALA A 51 -2.70 5.20 -0.33
N ILE A 52 -2.46 5.61 -1.58
CA ILE A 52 -1.27 5.16 -2.33
C ILE A 52 -0.08 6.00 -1.89
N GLY A 53 1.00 5.31 -1.51
CA GLY A 53 2.17 5.91 -0.89
C GLY A 53 2.21 5.62 0.62
N GLY A 54 3.39 5.71 1.19
CA GLY A 54 3.60 5.45 2.61
C GLY A 54 5.08 5.36 2.95
N PRO A 55 5.40 5.25 4.25
CA PRO A 55 6.79 5.19 4.69
C PRO A 55 7.46 3.92 4.18
N PHE A 56 8.73 4.04 3.83
CA PHE A 56 9.60 2.92 3.51
C PHE A 56 10.94 3.06 4.22
N ALA A 57 11.62 1.95 4.43
CA ALA A 57 12.98 1.90 4.96
C ALA A 57 13.78 0.90 4.14
N LEU A 58 14.61 1.42 3.23
CA LEU A 58 15.31 0.66 2.20
C LEU A 58 16.80 1.04 2.19
N THR A 59 17.55 0.43 1.28
CA THR A 59 18.96 0.72 1.02
C THR A 59 19.13 1.17 -0.42
N ASP A 60 19.83 2.27 -0.66
CA ASP A 60 20.14 2.74 -2.01
C ASP A 60 21.26 1.91 -2.67
N GLN A 61 21.51 2.15 -3.96
CA GLN A 61 22.53 1.44 -4.73
C GLN A 61 23.98 1.69 -4.25
N ASP A 62 24.19 2.69 -3.39
CA ASP A 62 25.48 2.98 -2.77
C ASP A 62 25.63 2.35 -1.36
N GLY A 63 24.61 1.63 -0.89
CA GLY A 63 24.61 0.98 0.41
C GLY A 63 24.17 1.89 1.57
N ARG A 64 23.58 3.06 1.29
CA ARG A 64 23.07 3.96 2.34
C ARG A 64 21.63 3.58 2.71
N ALA A 65 21.33 3.60 4.00
CA ALA A 65 19.96 3.46 4.47
C ALA A 65 19.16 4.73 4.11
N VAL A 66 18.02 4.54 3.46
CA VAL A 66 17.13 5.62 3.01
C VAL A 66 15.68 5.36 3.41
N THR A 67 14.91 6.43 3.52
CA THR A 67 13.48 6.40 3.83
C THR A 67 12.74 7.38 2.92
N ASP A 68 11.41 7.38 2.97
CA ASP A 68 10.58 8.42 2.35
C ASP A 68 11.03 9.83 2.75
N ARG A 69 11.47 10.00 3.99
CA ARG A 69 11.94 11.30 4.52
C ARG A 69 13.29 11.73 3.99
N THR A 70 14.10 10.80 3.48
CA THR A 70 15.38 11.13 2.83
C THR A 70 15.17 12.04 1.61
N TYR A 71 14.00 11.93 0.99
CA TYR A 71 13.64 12.68 -0.22
C TYR A 71 12.54 13.71 0.02
N ALA A 72 12.27 14.05 1.29
CA ALA A 72 11.24 15.03 1.66
C ALA A 72 11.46 16.39 0.97
N GLY A 73 10.37 17.06 0.62
CA GLY A 73 10.43 18.36 -0.06
C GLY A 73 10.57 18.27 -1.59
N LYS A 74 10.76 17.07 -2.15
CA LYS A 74 10.82 16.82 -3.60
C LYS A 74 9.54 16.16 -4.11
N ILE A 75 9.25 16.36 -5.40
CA ILE A 75 8.34 15.47 -6.13
C ILE A 75 9.04 14.13 -6.33
N LEU A 76 8.36 13.01 -6.04
CA LEU A 76 8.92 11.68 -6.26
C LEU A 76 8.28 11.02 -7.48
N MET A 77 9.10 10.51 -8.38
CA MET A 77 8.70 9.56 -9.43
C MET A 77 9.11 8.17 -8.97
N VAL A 78 8.16 7.40 -8.44
CA VAL A 78 8.42 6.07 -7.86
C VAL A 78 7.98 4.99 -8.83
N MET A 79 8.88 4.09 -9.18
CA MET A 79 8.60 2.93 -10.03
C MET A 79 9.04 1.66 -9.31
N PHE A 80 8.21 0.62 -9.35
CA PHE A 80 8.58 -0.71 -8.88
C PHE A 80 8.99 -1.55 -10.09
N GLY A 81 10.11 -2.27 -9.99
CA GLY A 81 10.65 -3.04 -11.10
C GLY A 81 11.77 -3.98 -10.69
N TYR A 82 12.52 -4.51 -11.67
CA TYR A 82 13.68 -5.36 -11.40
C TYR A 82 14.65 -5.33 -12.59
N THR A 83 15.94 -5.56 -12.35
CA THR A 83 16.98 -5.33 -13.39
C THR A 83 16.95 -6.33 -14.54
N ASN A 84 16.46 -7.55 -14.29
CA ASN A 84 16.28 -8.58 -15.32
C ASN A 84 15.02 -8.40 -16.18
N CYS A 85 14.27 -7.30 -16.02
CA CYS A 85 13.09 -7.04 -16.84
C CYS A 85 13.49 -6.65 -18.27
N PRO A 86 13.02 -7.36 -19.32
CA PRO A 86 13.53 -7.17 -20.67
C PRO A 86 12.97 -5.95 -21.41
N ASP A 87 11.91 -5.30 -20.92
CA ASP A 87 11.17 -4.30 -21.68
C ASP A 87 10.68 -3.10 -20.84
N VAL A 88 9.69 -3.29 -19.97
CA VAL A 88 9.00 -2.15 -19.35
C VAL A 88 9.85 -1.37 -18.33
N CYS A 89 10.75 -2.04 -17.59
CA CYS A 89 11.64 -1.36 -16.63
C CYS A 89 12.66 -0.43 -17.30
N PRO A 90 13.46 -0.88 -18.29
CA PRO A 90 14.38 0.03 -18.97
C PRO A 90 13.62 1.15 -19.70
N THR A 91 12.44 0.88 -20.25
CA THR A 91 11.58 1.91 -20.87
C THR A 91 11.12 2.96 -19.86
N GLY A 92 10.65 2.53 -18.67
CA GLY A 92 10.22 3.46 -17.61
C GLY A 92 11.37 4.33 -17.09
N LEU A 93 12.55 3.75 -16.89
CA LEU A 93 13.75 4.49 -16.46
C LEU A 93 14.25 5.47 -17.53
N ALA A 94 14.16 5.10 -18.82
CA ALA A 94 14.44 6.00 -19.92
C ALA A 94 13.44 7.16 -19.97
N SER A 95 12.15 6.87 -19.77
CA SER A 95 11.10 7.90 -19.68
C SER A 95 11.37 8.88 -18.53
N MET A 96 11.69 8.38 -17.33
CA MET A 96 12.08 9.22 -16.20
C MET A 96 13.32 10.07 -16.50
N SER A 97 14.31 9.50 -17.19
CA SER A 97 15.53 10.22 -17.58
C SER A 97 15.22 11.38 -18.53
N VAL A 98 14.40 11.14 -19.56
CA VAL A 98 13.96 12.18 -20.51
C VAL A 98 13.21 13.30 -19.80
N ILE A 99 12.30 12.96 -18.88
CA ILE A 99 11.57 13.95 -18.08
C ILE A 99 12.55 14.80 -17.25
N LEU A 100 13.48 14.17 -16.54
CA LEU A 100 14.46 14.87 -15.71
C LEU A 100 15.36 15.79 -16.54
N ASP A 101 15.80 15.34 -17.71
CA ASP A 101 16.59 16.17 -18.63
C ASP A 101 15.79 17.38 -19.14
N GLY A 102 14.51 17.19 -19.49
CA GLY A 102 13.60 18.24 -19.99
C GLY A 102 13.25 19.32 -18.95
N LEU A 103 13.32 18.99 -17.66
CA LEU A 103 13.12 19.95 -16.57
C LEU A 103 14.32 20.90 -16.38
N GLY A 104 15.50 20.55 -16.88
CA GLY A 104 16.71 21.36 -16.67
C GLY A 104 16.96 21.61 -15.17
N PRO A 105 17.19 22.87 -14.73
CA PRO A 105 17.43 23.18 -13.32
C PRO A 105 16.30 22.78 -12.36
N ASP A 106 15.06 22.69 -12.83
CA ASP A 106 13.93 22.26 -11.98
C ASP A 106 14.01 20.76 -11.60
N ALA A 107 14.87 19.97 -12.27
CA ALA A 107 15.10 18.57 -11.94
C ALA A 107 15.58 18.36 -10.49
N ASP A 108 16.25 19.34 -9.87
CA ASP A 108 16.68 19.28 -8.47
C ASP A 108 15.51 19.13 -7.49
N ARG A 109 14.31 19.57 -7.91
CA ARG A 109 13.05 19.48 -7.16
C ARG A 109 12.34 18.14 -7.34
N VAL A 110 12.88 17.25 -8.18
CA VAL A 110 12.34 15.93 -8.50
C VAL A 110 13.35 14.85 -8.13
N GLN A 111 12.86 13.71 -7.67
CA GLN A 111 13.67 12.53 -7.41
C GLN A 111 13.04 11.32 -8.09
N GLY A 112 13.80 10.64 -8.93
CA GLY A 112 13.42 9.32 -9.43
C GLY A 112 13.79 8.25 -8.41
N LEU A 113 12.88 7.31 -8.14
CA LEU A 113 13.10 6.16 -7.28
C LEU A 113 12.69 4.88 -8.03
N PHE A 114 13.64 3.98 -8.23
CA PHE A 114 13.41 2.64 -8.76
C PHE A 114 13.52 1.64 -7.60
N ILE A 115 12.40 1.08 -7.15
CA ILE A 115 12.34 0.13 -6.04
C ILE A 115 12.29 -1.28 -6.61
N THR A 116 13.29 -2.11 -6.30
CA THR A 116 13.27 -3.49 -6.79
C THR A 116 12.15 -4.31 -6.14
N VAL A 117 11.49 -5.16 -6.92
CA VAL A 117 10.59 -6.23 -6.43
C VAL A 117 11.30 -7.58 -6.29
N ASP A 118 12.59 -7.64 -6.63
CA ASP A 118 13.38 -8.87 -6.69
C ASP A 118 14.76 -8.72 -6.01
N PRO A 119 14.77 -8.48 -4.69
CA PRO A 119 16.00 -8.23 -3.94
C PRO A 119 16.97 -9.42 -3.90
N ALA A 120 16.54 -10.62 -4.33
CA ALA A 120 17.40 -11.79 -4.42
C ALA A 120 18.42 -11.69 -5.56
N ARG A 121 18.10 -10.98 -6.65
CA ARG A 121 18.99 -10.73 -7.78
C ARG A 121 19.52 -9.28 -7.78
N ASP A 122 18.68 -8.34 -7.36
CA ASP A 122 18.97 -6.91 -7.38
C ASP A 122 19.71 -6.46 -6.10
N THR A 123 20.97 -6.89 -6.00
CA THR A 123 21.90 -6.40 -4.97
C THR A 123 22.27 -4.93 -5.22
N THR A 124 22.79 -4.22 -4.22
CA THR A 124 23.22 -2.82 -4.36
C THR A 124 24.25 -2.65 -5.49
N ALA A 125 25.19 -3.58 -5.64
CA ALA A 125 26.18 -3.57 -6.72
C ALA A 125 25.53 -3.72 -8.11
N VAL A 126 24.62 -4.68 -8.27
CA VAL A 126 23.87 -4.89 -9.53
C VAL A 126 23.05 -3.65 -9.88
N LEU A 127 22.35 -3.09 -8.89
CA LEU A 127 21.56 -1.86 -9.07
C LEU A 127 22.45 -0.67 -9.46
N LYS A 128 23.64 -0.54 -8.85
CA LYS A 128 24.57 0.54 -9.16
C LYS A 128 25.06 0.49 -10.59
N ASP A 129 25.47 -0.69 -11.05
CA ASP A 129 25.91 -0.91 -12.43
C ASP A 129 24.75 -0.68 -13.42
N TYR A 130 23.55 -1.14 -13.08
CA TYR A 130 22.35 -0.93 -13.89
C TYR A 130 21.99 0.56 -14.02
N MET A 131 22.05 1.31 -12.91
CA MET A 131 21.75 2.75 -12.87
C MET A 131 22.76 3.63 -13.62
N ALA A 132 23.96 3.13 -13.93
CA ALA A 132 24.95 3.88 -14.69
C ALA A 132 24.50 4.26 -16.12
N ASN A 133 23.43 3.63 -16.62
CA ASN A 133 22.86 3.90 -17.95
C ASN A 133 21.73 4.94 -17.94
N PHE A 134 21.34 5.47 -16.78
CA PHE A 134 20.18 6.34 -16.61
C PHE A 134 20.55 7.66 -15.92
N ASN A 135 19.60 8.59 -15.86
CA ASN A 135 19.83 9.91 -15.27
C ASN A 135 20.25 9.82 -13.78
N PRO A 136 21.26 10.58 -13.34
CA PRO A 136 21.82 10.49 -11.97
C PRO A 136 20.85 10.96 -10.86
N HIS A 137 19.75 11.63 -11.20
CA HIS A 137 18.68 11.96 -10.26
C HIS A 137 17.75 10.75 -9.99
N ILE A 138 18.04 9.58 -10.54
CA ILE A 138 17.32 8.33 -10.26
C ILE A 138 18.14 7.49 -9.27
N ALA A 139 17.54 7.19 -8.12
CA ALA A 139 18.10 6.27 -7.14
C ALA A 139 17.43 4.89 -7.25
N ALA A 140 18.20 3.82 -7.17
CA ALA A 140 17.69 2.46 -7.12
C ALA A 140 17.75 1.93 -5.69
N LEU A 141 16.64 1.39 -5.22
CA LEU A 141 16.44 0.97 -3.84
C LEU A 141 16.20 -0.53 -3.75
N THR A 142 16.85 -1.17 -2.78
CA THR A 142 16.70 -2.59 -2.42
C THR A 142 16.59 -2.76 -0.90
N GLY A 143 16.42 -4.00 -0.44
CA GLY A 143 16.31 -4.33 0.97
C GLY A 143 16.01 -5.80 1.18
N THR A 144 15.62 -6.15 2.40
CA THR A 144 15.07 -7.49 2.69
C THR A 144 13.74 -7.70 1.98
N ALA A 145 13.35 -8.95 1.76
CA ALA A 145 12.06 -9.28 1.14
C ALA A 145 10.88 -8.66 1.90
N GLU A 146 10.96 -8.60 3.24
CA GLU A 146 9.96 -7.99 4.11
C GLU A 146 9.87 -6.48 3.90
N GLN A 147 11.01 -5.79 3.80
CA GLN A 147 11.04 -4.34 3.53
C GLN A 147 10.47 -4.00 2.15
N ILE A 148 10.81 -4.80 1.12
CA ILE A 148 10.25 -4.65 -0.22
C ILE A 148 8.74 -4.88 -0.21
N ALA A 149 8.27 -5.95 0.45
CA ALA A 149 6.84 -6.23 0.55
C ALA A 149 6.07 -5.10 1.27
N GLN A 150 6.65 -4.52 2.32
CA GLN A 150 6.04 -3.38 3.02
C GLN A 150 5.97 -2.12 2.14
N ALA A 151 7.05 -1.82 1.40
CA ALA A 151 7.06 -0.70 0.46
C ALA A 151 6.02 -0.92 -0.65
N ALA A 152 6.02 -2.08 -1.30
CA ALA A 152 5.07 -2.42 -2.36
C ALA A 152 3.61 -2.34 -1.88
N ALA A 153 3.31 -2.85 -0.67
CA ALA A 153 1.98 -2.77 -0.07
C ALA A 153 1.50 -1.32 0.17
N SER A 154 2.41 -0.41 0.54
CA SER A 154 2.10 1.01 0.72
C SER A 154 1.73 1.69 -0.60
N TYR A 155 2.32 1.24 -1.70
CA TYR A 155 2.01 1.71 -3.06
C TYR A 155 0.94 0.88 -3.77
N LYS A 156 0.34 -0.11 -3.10
CA LYS A 156 -0.63 -1.06 -3.68
C LYS A 156 -0.07 -1.81 -4.90
N VAL A 157 1.24 -2.06 -4.89
CA VAL A 157 1.92 -2.86 -5.91
C VAL A 157 1.90 -4.31 -5.45
N GLU A 158 1.30 -5.16 -6.28
CA GLU A 158 1.44 -6.61 -6.19
C GLU A 158 2.53 -7.06 -7.16
N TYR A 159 3.28 -8.08 -6.75
CA TYR A 159 4.30 -8.70 -7.58
C TYR A 159 4.39 -10.19 -7.29
N ARG A 160 4.74 -10.98 -8.31
CA ARG A 160 4.95 -12.43 -8.18
C ARG A 160 5.96 -12.95 -9.19
N LYS A 161 6.60 -14.06 -8.85
CA LYS A 161 7.45 -14.80 -9.79
C LYS A 161 6.57 -15.50 -10.83
N VAL A 162 6.97 -15.43 -12.09
CA VAL A 162 6.30 -16.08 -13.22
C VAL A 162 7.31 -16.75 -14.15
N SER A 163 6.91 -17.82 -14.82
CA SER A 163 7.67 -18.39 -15.94
C SER A 163 7.59 -17.50 -17.18
N THR A 164 8.34 -17.85 -18.23
CA THR A 164 8.35 -17.11 -19.51
C THR A 164 6.97 -17.00 -20.16
N ASP A 165 6.08 -17.96 -19.94
CA ASP A 165 4.70 -17.94 -20.43
C ASP A 165 3.71 -17.21 -19.49
N GLY A 166 4.20 -16.61 -18.40
CA GLY A 166 3.39 -15.88 -17.43
C GLY A 166 2.75 -16.74 -16.33
N THR A 167 3.02 -18.04 -16.29
CA THR A 167 2.46 -18.92 -15.23
C THR A 167 3.09 -18.59 -13.87
N PRO A 168 2.29 -18.40 -12.80
CA PRO A 168 2.83 -18.18 -11.46
C PRO A 168 3.75 -19.31 -11.00
N LEU A 169 4.89 -18.96 -10.43
CA LEU A 169 5.87 -19.89 -9.89
C LEU A 169 5.92 -19.86 -8.36
N ALA A 170 6.44 -20.94 -7.79
CA ALA A 170 6.69 -21.01 -6.35
C ALA A 170 7.74 -19.95 -5.91
N PRO A 171 7.69 -19.45 -4.67
CA PRO A 171 8.63 -18.43 -4.19
C PRO A 171 10.11 -18.86 -4.26
N ASP A 172 10.38 -20.16 -4.21
CA ASP A 172 11.72 -20.77 -4.26
C ASP A 172 12.18 -21.14 -5.68
N ALA A 173 11.47 -20.68 -6.72
CA ALA A 173 11.89 -20.85 -8.11
C ALA A 173 13.33 -20.35 -8.33
N HIS A 174 14.10 -21.14 -9.08
CA HIS A 174 15.52 -20.89 -9.33
C HIS A 174 15.71 -19.56 -10.10
N PRO A 175 16.73 -18.74 -9.77
CA PRO A 175 16.93 -17.40 -10.34
C PRO A 175 16.99 -17.31 -11.87
N ALA A 176 17.39 -18.39 -12.54
CA ALA A 176 17.49 -18.46 -14.00
C ALA A 176 16.13 -18.66 -14.70
N ASP A 177 15.10 -19.08 -13.96
CA ASP A 177 13.88 -19.66 -14.54
C ASP A 177 12.64 -18.76 -14.37
N TYR A 178 12.79 -17.57 -13.78
CA TYR A 178 11.67 -16.66 -13.52
C TYR A 178 11.86 -15.22 -14.00
N GLY A 179 10.76 -14.66 -14.51
CA GLY A 179 10.50 -13.22 -14.55
C GLY A 179 9.66 -12.79 -13.34
N MET A 180 9.45 -11.49 -13.20
CA MET A 180 8.50 -10.93 -12.23
C MET A 180 7.35 -10.28 -12.98
N ASP A 181 6.13 -10.68 -12.62
CA ASP A 181 4.92 -9.94 -12.96
C ASP A 181 4.71 -8.87 -11.88
N HIS A 182 4.60 -7.60 -12.29
CA HIS A 182 4.39 -6.46 -11.41
C HIS A 182 3.75 -5.29 -12.16
N ASN A 183 3.09 -4.38 -11.42
CA ASN A 183 2.69 -3.10 -11.98
C ASN A 183 3.94 -2.22 -12.22
N ALA A 184 4.10 -1.72 -13.44
CA ALA A 184 5.24 -0.90 -13.86
C ALA A 184 4.88 0.59 -14.05
N ALA A 185 3.73 1.05 -13.53
CA ALA A 185 3.40 2.47 -13.51
C ALA A 185 4.42 3.27 -12.68
N ILE A 186 4.70 4.49 -13.11
CA ILE A 186 5.50 5.46 -12.36
C ILE A 186 4.51 6.32 -11.54
N PHE A 187 4.58 6.22 -10.22
CA PHE A 187 3.77 7.00 -9.29
C PHE A 187 4.38 8.39 -9.10
N LEU A 188 3.59 9.44 -9.32
CA LEU A 188 4.01 10.82 -9.11
C LEU A 188 3.50 11.31 -7.76
N MET A 189 4.40 11.43 -6.79
CA MET A 189 4.10 11.82 -5.42
C MET A 189 4.43 13.30 -5.19
N ASP A 190 3.57 14.00 -4.46
CA ASP A 190 3.86 15.37 -4.01
C ASP A 190 4.90 15.38 -2.87
N PRO A 191 5.39 16.57 -2.46
CA PRO A 191 6.41 16.67 -1.40
C PRO A 191 5.96 16.20 -0.02
N ASN A 192 4.65 15.98 0.18
CA ASN A 192 4.07 15.43 1.39
C ASN A 192 3.83 13.91 1.29
N GLY A 193 4.19 13.28 0.18
CA GLY A 193 4.02 11.85 -0.06
C GLY A 193 2.62 11.46 -0.55
N HIS A 194 1.80 12.41 -1.02
CA HIS A 194 0.49 12.09 -1.59
C HIS A 194 0.57 11.83 -3.09
N LEU A 195 -0.12 10.79 -3.58
CA LEU A 195 -0.23 10.52 -5.01
C LEU A 195 -0.95 11.67 -5.73
N ARG A 196 -0.31 12.21 -6.79
CA ARG A 196 -0.88 13.24 -7.66
C ARG A 196 -1.36 12.69 -8.99
N SER A 197 -0.59 11.76 -9.57
CA SER A 197 -0.90 11.14 -10.85
C SER A 197 -0.04 9.88 -11.03
N THR A 198 -0.26 9.18 -12.14
CA THR A 198 0.59 8.11 -12.62
C THR A 198 1.06 8.41 -14.04
N ILE A 199 2.28 8.00 -14.35
CA ILE A 199 2.88 8.04 -15.69
C ILE A 199 2.97 6.60 -16.19
N ASN A 200 2.43 6.35 -17.38
CA ASN A 200 2.66 5.09 -18.07
C ASN A 200 4.04 5.15 -18.76
N PRO A 201 4.95 4.18 -18.54
CA PRO A 201 6.25 4.14 -19.21
C PRO A 201 6.24 4.36 -20.72
N PHE A 202 5.14 4.00 -21.39
CA PHE A 202 4.96 4.09 -22.84
C PHE A 202 4.20 5.33 -23.32
N GLU A 203 3.77 6.23 -22.42
CA GLU A 203 3.09 7.46 -22.84
C GLU A 203 4.08 8.46 -23.48
N PRO A 204 3.62 9.36 -24.37
CA PRO A 204 4.50 10.31 -25.04
C PRO A 204 5.30 11.17 -24.04
N PRO A 205 6.59 11.44 -24.27
CA PRO A 205 7.42 12.20 -23.35
C PRO A 205 6.86 13.58 -22.97
N THR A 206 6.26 14.29 -23.93
CA THR A 206 5.61 15.58 -23.69
C THR A 206 4.44 15.49 -22.71
N THR A 207 3.66 14.41 -22.79
CA THR A 207 2.56 14.13 -21.85
C THR A 207 3.10 13.85 -20.45
N ALA A 208 4.12 12.98 -20.36
CA ALA A 208 4.72 12.57 -19.10
C ALA A 208 5.40 13.75 -18.39
N GLU A 209 6.22 14.52 -19.11
CA GLU A 209 6.87 15.72 -18.60
C GLU A 209 5.83 16.77 -18.18
N GLY A 210 4.77 16.97 -18.96
CA GLY A 210 3.68 17.89 -18.64
C GLY A 210 3.01 17.58 -17.29
N LYS A 211 2.83 16.31 -16.93
CA LYS A 211 2.32 15.90 -15.61
C LYS A 211 3.28 16.32 -14.49
N VAL A 212 4.58 16.16 -14.67
CA VAL A 212 5.60 16.54 -13.68
C VAL A 212 5.70 18.05 -13.55
N ARG A 213 5.71 18.79 -14.66
CA ARG A 213 5.68 20.26 -14.67
C ARG A 213 4.45 20.80 -13.95
N HIS A 214 3.28 20.24 -14.23
CA HIS A 214 2.05 20.60 -13.53
C HIS A 214 2.13 20.32 -12.02
N ALA A 215 2.72 19.19 -11.61
CA ALA A 215 2.96 18.90 -10.19
C ALA A 215 3.92 19.88 -9.52
N LEU A 216 4.89 20.41 -10.27
CA LEU A 216 5.84 21.44 -9.83
C LEU A 216 5.28 22.88 -9.87
N GLY A 217 4.07 23.08 -10.42
CA GLY A 217 3.49 24.40 -10.67
C GLY A 217 4.14 25.17 -11.81
N LEU A 218 4.83 24.48 -12.72
CA LEU A 218 5.50 25.04 -13.89
C LEU A 218 4.53 25.07 -15.09
N PRO A 219 4.71 26.02 -16.03
CA PRO A 219 4.01 25.97 -17.30
C PRO A 219 4.41 24.71 -18.07
N VAL A 220 3.44 24.07 -18.73
CA VAL A 220 3.69 22.96 -19.65
C VAL A 220 4.36 23.54 -20.90
N ALA A 221 5.41 22.88 -21.42
CA ALA A 221 6.06 23.29 -22.65
C ALA A 221 5.01 23.33 -23.78
N ALA A 222 5.03 24.39 -24.59
CA ALA A 222 4.18 24.44 -25.78
C ALA A 222 4.75 23.50 -26.84
N ASP A 223 3.88 22.68 -27.44
CA ASP A 223 4.21 21.76 -28.53
C ASP A 223 4.77 22.49 -29.78
#